data_AF-A0A7V2MX23-F1
#
_entry.id   AF-A0A7V2MX23-F1
#
_cell.length_a   1.000
_cell.length_b   1.000
_cell.length_c   1.000
_cell.angle_alpha   90.00
_cell.angle_beta   90.00
_cell.angle_gamma   90.00
#
_symmetry.space_group_name_H-M   'P 1'
#
loop_
_entity.id
_entity.type
_entity.pdbx_description
1 polymer ?
#
loop_
_entity_poly.entity_id
_entity_poly.type
_entity_poly.pdbx_seq_one_letter_code
_entity_poly.pdbx_strand_id
1 'polypeptide(L)' 'MTRLTLDELRLLARLADLGVHDEELEALRPAIERALASLAELERLPLGDVEPTTQYRVT' A
#
# COMPACT_ATOMS: atom_id res chain seq x y z
N MET A 1 -5.92 -8.97 -9.85
CA MET A 1 -5.94 -8.66 -8.41
C MET A 1 -4.66 -9.22 -7.82
N THR A 2 -3.80 -8.35 -7.29
CA THR A 2 -2.60 -8.77 -6.55
C THR A 2 -3.06 -9.42 -5.26
N ARG A 3 -2.84 -10.72 -5.11
CA ARG A 3 -3.13 -11.42 -3.86
C ARG A 3 -1.89 -11.33 -2.99
N LEU A 4 -1.99 -10.60 -1.89
CA LEU A 4 -0.87 -10.51 -0.94
C LEU A 4 -0.75 -11.84 -0.18
N THR A 5 0.47 -12.20 0.18
CA THR A 5 0.81 -13.31 1.08
C THR A 5 0.93 -12.81 2.52
N LEU A 6 0.91 -13.70 3.51
CA LEU A 6 1.13 -13.31 4.91
C LEU A 6 2.56 -12.81 5.15
N ASP A 7 3.54 -13.38 4.46
CA ASP A 7 4.94 -12.99 4.61
C ASP A 7 5.22 -11.58 4.08
N GLU A 8 4.56 -11.17 2.99
CA GLU A 8 4.59 -9.79 2.51
C GLU A 8 3.99 -8.82 3.53
N LEU A 9 2.85 -9.18 4.13
CA LEU A 9 2.22 -8.35 5.18
C LEU A 9 3.13 -8.23 6.42
N ARG A 10 3.75 -9.33 6.85
CA ARG A 10 4.74 -9.32 7.96
C ARG A 10 5.96 -8.48 7.62
N LEU A 11 6.43 -8.49 6.36
CA LEU A 11 7.53 -7.64 5.93
C LEU A 11 7.14 -6.16 6.01
N LEU A 12 5.96 -5.79 5.50
CA LEU A 12 5.46 -4.42 5.53
C LEU A 12 5.26 -3.91 6.97
N ALA A 13 4.68 -4.72 7.84
CA ALA A 13 4.50 -4.38 9.26
C ALA A 13 5.84 -4.13 9.95
N ARG A 14 6.86 -4.97 9.68
CA ARG A 14 8.22 -4.77 10.20
C ARG A 14 8.89 -3.50 9.67
N LEU A 15 8.72 -3.19 8.39
CA LEU A 15 9.29 -1.96 7.79
C LEU A 15 8.65 -0.69 8.35
N ALA A 16 7.37 -0.77 8.73
CA ALA A 16 6.63 0.33 9.34
C ALA A 16 6.75 0.38 10.87
N ASP A 17 7.55 -0.51 11.48
CA ASP A 17 7.69 -0.67 12.94
C ASP A 17 6.34 -0.83 13.67
N LEU A 18 5.42 -1.60 13.06
CA LEU A 18 4.10 -1.87 13.62
C LEU A 18 4.08 -3.21 14.35
N GLY A 19 3.71 -3.19 15.64
CA GLY A 19 3.55 -4.39 16.48
C GLY A 19 2.24 -5.14 16.24
N VAL A 20 2.00 -5.56 15.00
CA VAL A 20 0.76 -6.23 14.56
C VAL A 20 0.97 -7.75 14.52
N HIS A 21 0.02 -8.51 15.06
CA HIS A 21 0.05 -9.97 15.05
C HIS A 21 -0.50 -10.56 13.74
N ASP A 22 -0.19 -11.82 13.46
CA ASP A 22 -0.55 -12.48 12.20
C ASP A 22 -2.07 -12.51 11.96
N GLU A 23 -2.86 -12.73 13.00
CA GLU A 23 -4.32 -12.72 12.95
C GLU A 23 -4.88 -11.34 12.56
N GLU A 24 -4.24 -10.27 13.01
CA GLU A 24 -4.60 -8.90 12.67
C GLU A 24 -4.19 -8.58 11.22
N LEU A 25 -3.03 -9.06 10.78
CA LEU A 25 -2.59 -8.94 9.39
C LEU A 25 -3.54 -9.66 8.42
N GLU A 26 -3.96 -10.87 8.76
CA GLU A 26 -4.96 -11.62 7.98
C GLU A 26 -6.31 -10.89 7.94
N ALA A 27 -6.73 -10.31 9.06
CA ALA A 27 -7.96 -9.50 9.13
C ALA A 27 -7.87 -8.23 8.26
N LEU A 28 -6.68 -7.62 8.16
CA LEU A 28 -6.43 -6.43 7.35
C LEU A 28 -6.23 -6.76 5.85
N ARG A 29 -5.84 -7.99 5.50
CA ARG A 29 -5.53 -8.41 4.11
C ARG A 29 -6.59 -7.95 3.10
N PRO A 30 -7.91 -8.19 3.30
CA PRO A 30 -8.91 -7.79 2.30
C PRO A 30 -9.01 -6.27 2.12
N ALA A 31 -8.77 -5.49 3.18
CA ALA A 31 -8.79 -4.04 3.10
C ALA A 31 -7.58 -3.51 2.32
N ILE A 32 -6.39 -4.07 2.57
CA ILE A 32 -5.16 -3.72 1.86
C ILE A 32 -5.28 -4.09 0.38
N GLU A 33 -5.78 -5.28 0.05
CA GLU A 33 -5.97 -5.71 -1.33
C GLU A 33 -6.95 -4.80 -2.10
N ARG A 34 -8.02 -4.33 -1.45
CA ARG A 34 -8.93 -3.34 -2.05
C ARG A 34 -8.24 -1.99 -2.28
N ALA A 35 -7.46 -1.51 -1.32
CA ALA A 35 -6.72 -0.26 -1.47
C ALA A 35 -5.71 -0.34 -2.63
N LEU A 36 -4.96 -1.43 -2.74
CA LEU A 36 -4.05 -1.68 -3.86
C LEU A 36 -4.79 -1.75 -5.20
N ALA A 37 -5.96 -2.39 -5.24
CA ALA A 37 -6.79 -2.42 -6.45
C ALA A 37 -7.23 -1.00 -6.85
N SER A 38 -7.62 -0.14 -5.89
CA SER A 38 -7.95 1.26 -6.17
C SER A 38 -6.74 2.06 -6.65
N LEU A 39 -5.54 1.83 -6.12
CA LEU A 39 -4.31 2.49 -6.59
C LEU A 39 -3.94 2.05 -8.01
N ALA A 40 -4.14 0.79 -8.36
CA ALA A 40 -3.92 0.29 -9.72
C ALA A 40 -4.83 0.95 -10.77
N GLU A 41 -5.97 1.52 -10.36
CA GLU A 41 -6.78 2.38 -11.24
C GLU A 41 -6.07 3.67 -11.63
N LEU A 42 -5.29 4.25 -10.71
CA LEU A 42 -4.57 5.50 -10.93
C LEU A 42 -3.42 5.32 -11.91
N GLU A 43 -2.78 4.15 -11.92
CA GLU A 43 -1.72 3.81 -12.89
C GLU A 43 -2.22 3.79 -14.34
N ARG A 44 -3.53 3.67 -14.55
CA ARG A 44 -4.15 3.67 -15.89
C ARG A 44 -4.43 5.07 -16.42
N LEU A 45 -4.22 6.11 -15.62
CA LEU A 45 -4.43 7.48 -16.06
C LEU A 45 -3.35 7.88 -17.07
N PRO A 46 -3.72 8.57 -18.17
CA PRO A 46 -2.76 9.04 -19.15
C PRO A 46 -2.00 10.25 -18.59
N LEU A 47 -1.04 9.97 -17.70
CA LEU A 47 -0.07 10.96 -17.25
C LEU A 47 0.89 11.18 -18.43
N GLY A 48 0.90 12.41 -18.95
CA GLY A 48 1.89 12.82 -19.96
C GLY A 48 3.29 12.89 -19.36
N ASP A 49 4.21 13.57 -20.04
CA ASP A 49 5.52 13.88 -19.49
C ASP A 49 5.39 15.00 -18.45
N VAL A 50 4.98 14.63 -17.23
CA VAL A 50 4.77 15.54 -16.11
C VAL A 50 5.76 15.22 -15.00
N GLU A 51 6.47 16.24 -14.51
CA GLU A 51 7.36 16.08 -13.36
C GLU A 51 6.54 15.74 -12.09
N PRO A 52 6.94 14.74 -11.30
CA PRO A 52 6.31 14.44 -10.02
C PRO A 52 6.38 15.66 -9.09
N THR A 53 5.22 16.15 -8.66
CA THR A 53 5.17 17.24 -7.68
C THR A 53 5.44 16.68 -6.28
N THR A 54 6.41 17.25 -5.58
CA THR A 54 6.60 17.05 -4.14
C THR A 54 6.34 18.36 -3.41
N GLN A 55 5.45 18.35 -2.40
CA GLN A 55 5.25 19.50 -1.52
C GLN A 55 5.61 19.08 -0.10
N TYR A 56 6.77 19.54 0.38
CA TYR A 56 7.17 19.35 1.77
C TYR A 56 6.70 20.57 2.57
N ARG A 57 5.68 20.41 3.42
CA ARG A 57 5.29 21.44 4.39
C ARG A 57 6.21 21.32 5.60
N VAL A 58 7.20 22.20 5.71
CA VAL A 58 7.92 22.40 6.98
C VAL A 58 7.08 23.37 7.81
N THR A 59 6.51 22.90 8.91
CA THR A 59 5.98 23.74 9.99
C THR A 59 6.77 23.45 11.23
#